data_AF-A0A965JTJ6-F1
#
_entry.id   AF-A0A965JTJ6-F1
#
_cell.length_a   1.000
_cell.length_b   1.000
_cell.length_c   1.000
_cell.angle_alpha   90.00
_cell.angle_beta   90.00
_cell.angle_gamma   90.00
#
_symmetry.space_group_name_H-M   'P 1'
#
loop_
_entity.id
_entity.type
_entity.pdbx_description
1 polymer ?
#
loop_
_entity_poly.entity_id
_entity_poly.type
_entity_poly.pdbx_seq_one_letter_code
_entity_poly.pdbx_strand_id
1 'polypeptide(L)'
;MNPSAEILQKLRAVFSDCQTLAVTLSQQHPSTHHGFVCDMQFASTYGSFLANIKMNHGIDMEKDSLAARLVSALAKTDSHTIGKIREEVFANLDGMKPEQYPSYLFLTCFPSIHEALKDS
;
A
#
# COMPACT_ATOMS: atom_id res chain seq x y z
N MET A 1 22.91 -16.71 10.30
CA MET A 1 21.66 -16.88 9.52
C MET A 1 21.95 -16.55 8.07
N ASN A 2 21.34 -17.25 7.11
CA ASN A 2 21.52 -16.95 5.69
C ASN A 2 20.84 -15.59 5.40
N PRO A 3 21.57 -14.57 4.91
CA PRO A 3 21.00 -13.23 4.66
C PRO A 3 19.75 -13.25 3.77
N SER A 4 19.67 -14.21 2.85
CA SER A 4 18.49 -14.38 1.98
C SER A 4 17.23 -14.82 2.75
N ALA A 5 17.36 -15.65 3.78
CA ALA A 5 16.22 -16.15 4.56
C ALA A 5 15.59 -15.05 5.42
N GLU A 6 16.42 -14.14 5.96
CA GLU A 6 15.95 -13.00 6.75
C GLU A 6 15.18 -12.00 5.89
N ILE A 7 15.69 -11.70 4.68
CA ILE A 7 15.01 -10.80 3.73
C ILE A 7 13.66 -11.40 3.31
N LEU A 8 13.62 -12.69 2.96
CA LEU A 8 12.37 -13.37 2.62
C LEU A 8 11.36 -13.36 3.77
N GLN A 9 11.82 -13.48 5.02
CA GLN A 9 10.95 -13.40 6.18
C GLN A 9 10.34 -11.99 6.33
N LYS A 10 11.14 -10.94 6.12
CA LYS A 10 10.65 -9.55 6.15
C LYS A 10 9.63 -9.28 5.03
N LEU A 11 9.91 -9.74 3.80
CA LEU A 11 8.96 -9.59 2.68
C LEU A 11 7.62 -10.30 2.96
N ARG A 12 7.65 -11.50 3.55
CA ARG A 12 6.43 -12.21 3.96
C ARG A 12 5.65 -11.45 5.04
N ALA A 13 6.35 -10.87 6.02
CA ALA A 13 5.72 -10.09 7.07
C ALA A 13 5.05 -8.83 6.50
N VAL A 14 5.73 -8.11 5.61
CA VAL A 14 5.15 -6.95 4.91
C VAL A 14 3.95 -7.36 4.05
N PHE A 15 4.02 -8.49 3.35
CA PHE A 15 2.88 -8.99 2.59
C PHE A 15 1.66 -9.30 3.49
N SER A 16 1.89 -9.83 4.70
CA SER A 16 0.84 -10.01 5.72
C SER A 16 0.21 -8.68 6.14
N ASP A 17 0.99 -7.60 6.24
CA ASP A 17 0.46 -6.27 6.52
C ASP A 17 -0.37 -5.75 5.33
N CYS A 18 0.06 -6.02 4.09
CA CYS A 18 -0.72 -5.71 2.88
C CYS A 18 -2.06 -6.44 2.85
N GLN A 19 -2.13 -7.68 3.34
CA GLN A 19 -3.40 -8.42 3.46
C GLN A 19 -4.35 -7.72 4.44
N THR A 20 -3.84 -7.24 5.56
CA THR A 20 -4.63 -6.50 6.57
C THR A 20 -5.13 -5.16 6.00
N LEU A 21 -4.26 -4.44 5.30
CA LEU A 21 -4.64 -3.20 4.61
C LEU A 21 -5.70 -3.46 3.54
N ALA A 22 -5.54 -4.52 2.73
CA ALA A 22 -6.49 -4.88 1.68
C ALA A 22 -7.90 -5.12 2.22
N VAL A 23 -8.05 -5.82 3.34
CA VAL A 23 -9.33 -6.03 4.01
C VAL A 23 -9.92 -4.70 4.50
N THR A 24 -9.07 -3.80 5.03
CA THR A 24 -9.54 -2.51 5.52
C THR A 24 -9.99 -1.61 4.37
N LEU A 25 -9.23 -1.56 3.28
CA LEU A 25 -9.58 -0.80 2.08
C LEU A 25 -10.81 -1.37 1.38
N SER A 26 -10.99 -2.70 1.36
CA SER A 26 -12.18 -3.31 0.77
C SER A 26 -13.44 -2.95 1.56
N GLN A 27 -13.39 -2.91 2.88
CA GLN A 27 -14.50 -2.44 3.74
C GLN A 27 -14.81 -0.96 3.57
N GLN A 28 -13.78 -0.18 3.24
CA GLN A 28 -13.88 1.24 2.94
C GLN A 28 -14.28 1.48 1.47
N HIS A 29 -14.32 0.46 0.61
CA HIS A 29 -14.46 0.64 -0.83
C HIS A 29 -15.81 1.28 -1.22
N PRO A 30 -15.82 2.45 -1.91
CA PRO A 30 -17.07 3.15 -2.22
C PRO A 30 -18.05 2.36 -3.08
N SER A 31 -17.55 1.61 -4.06
CA SER A 31 -18.38 0.78 -4.96
C SER A 31 -18.97 -0.46 -4.26
N THR A 32 -18.30 -0.98 -3.22
CA THR A 32 -18.69 -2.23 -2.55
C THR A 32 -19.56 -1.98 -1.31
N HIS A 33 -19.36 -0.85 -0.62
CA HIS A 33 -20.04 -0.56 0.66
C HIS A 33 -20.89 0.72 0.64
N HIS A 34 -21.13 1.33 -0.52
CA HIS A 34 -21.92 2.58 -0.67
C HIS A 34 -21.48 3.73 0.26
N GLY A 35 -20.26 3.64 0.80
CA GLY A 35 -19.70 4.60 1.76
C GLY A 35 -18.79 5.60 1.06
N PHE A 36 -18.85 6.86 1.49
CA PHE A 36 -17.88 7.87 1.08
C PHE A 36 -16.66 7.76 2.00
N VAL A 37 -15.53 7.28 1.48
CA VAL A 37 -14.24 7.43 2.19
C VAL A 37 -13.70 8.80 1.87
N CYS A 38 -13.64 9.66 2.88
CA CYS A 38 -12.97 10.93 2.74
C CYS A 38 -11.44 10.76 2.68
N ASP A 39 -10.76 11.71 2.06
CA ASP A 39 -9.30 11.69 1.87
C ASP A 39 -8.54 11.48 3.18
N MET A 40 -9.05 12.03 4.29
CA MET A 40 -8.45 11.90 5.62
C MET A 40 -8.55 10.48 6.20
N GLN A 41 -9.66 9.77 5.98
CA GLN A 41 -9.81 8.39 6.43
C GLN A 41 -8.88 7.46 5.64
N PHE A 42 -8.78 7.66 4.33
CA PHE A 42 -7.81 6.96 3.47
C PHE A 42 -6.37 7.24 3.92
N ALA A 43 -6.02 8.52 4.06
CA ALA A 43 -4.71 8.99 4.51
C ALA A 43 -4.31 8.39 5.86
N SER A 44 -5.23 8.36 6.83
CA SER A 44 -4.98 7.76 8.14
C SER A 44 -4.74 6.25 8.03
N THR A 45 -5.62 5.54 7.31
CA THR A 45 -5.53 4.07 7.18
C THR A 45 -4.22 3.66 6.51
N TYR A 46 -3.94 4.24 5.35
CA TYR A 46 -2.78 3.89 4.55
C TYR A 46 -1.49 4.44 5.20
N GLY A 47 -1.52 5.66 5.76
CA GLY A 47 -0.40 6.24 6.48
C GLY A 47 0.03 5.42 7.70
N SER A 48 -0.93 4.92 8.50
CA SER A 48 -0.64 4.00 9.61
C SER A 48 0.01 2.70 9.14
N PHE A 49 -0.45 2.13 8.02
CA PHE A 49 0.20 0.97 7.41
C PHE A 49 1.66 1.25 7.03
N LEU A 50 1.95 2.38 6.39
CA LEU A 50 3.32 2.74 6.00
C LEU A 50 4.23 2.98 7.20
N ALA A 51 3.70 3.62 8.25
CA ALA A 51 4.43 3.80 9.51
C ALA A 51 4.76 2.44 10.15
N ASN A 52 3.81 1.50 10.16
CA ASN A 52 4.01 0.16 10.69
C ASN A 52 5.09 -0.61 9.94
N ILE A 53 5.17 -0.50 8.60
CA ILE A 53 6.24 -1.16 7.85
C ILE A 53 7.62 -0.67 8.31
N LYS A 54 7.79 0.65 8.44
CA LYS A 54 9.06 1.22 8.90
C LYS A 54 9.38 0.82 10.33
N MET A 55 8.41 0.92 11.23
CA MET A 55 8.60 0.66 12.68
C MET A 55 8.84 -0.82 12.99
N ASN A 56 8.09 -1.72 12.34
CA ASN A 56 8.11 -3.15 12.68
C ASN A 56 9.11 -3.95 11.85
N HIS A 57 9.35 -3.55 10.59
CA HIS A 57 10.21 -4.31 9.66
C HIS A 57 11.51 -3.59 9.30
N GLY A 58 11.63 -2.31 9.65
CA GLY A 58 12.82 -1.50 9.36
C GLY A 58 12.99 -1.17 7.87
N ILE A 59 11.92 -1.33 7.06
CA ILE A 59 11.97 -1.18 5.61
C ILE A 59 11.60 0.25 5.22
N ASP A 60 12.42 0.86 4.36
CA ASP A 60 12.13 2.14 3.72
C ASP A 60 11.34 1.94 2.43
N MET A 61 10.45 2.87 2.13
CA MET A 61 9.68 2.87 0.88
C MET A 61 10.55 3.33 -0.28
N GLU A 62 10.37 2.73 -1.46
CA GLU A 62 11.08 3.12 -2.67
C GLU A 62 10.64 4.53 -3.11
N LYS A 63 11.56 5.37 -3.55
CA LYS A 63 11.32 6.82 -3.75
C LYS A 63 10.27 7.12 -4.82
N ASP A 64 10.13 6.25 -5.80
CA ASP A 64 9.21 6.30 -6.94
C ASP A 64 7.91 5.49 -6.70
N SER A 65 7.76 4.86 -5.54
CA SER A 65 6.56 4.11 -5.16
C SER A 65 5.36 5.03 -4.91
N LEU A 66 4.16 4.46 -5.02
CA LEU A 66 2.92 5.11 -4.57
C LEU A 66 2.98 5.44 -3.08
N ALA A 67 3.61 4.57 -2.28
CA ALA A 67 3.84 4.78 -0.86
C ALA A 67 4.67 6.04 -0.58
N ALA A 68 5.76 6.27 -1.32
CA ALA A 68 6.57 7.47 -1.16
C ALA A 68 5.84 8.74 -1.59
N ARG A 69 5.03 8.67 -2.67
CA ARG A 69 4.14 9.77 -3.06
C ARG A 69 3.17 10.12 -1.93
N LEU A 70 2.56 9.12 -1.30
CA LEU A 70 1.62 9.32 -0.20
C LEU A 70 2.31 9.91 1.04
N VAL A 71 3.47 9.38 1.45
CA VAL A 71 4.26 9.93 2.57
C VAL A 71 4.61 11.40 2.32
N SER A 72 5.01 11.75 1.10
CA SER A 72 5.31 13.15 0.75
C SER A 72 4.09 14.05 0.86
N ALA A 73 2.93 13.57 0.41
CA ALA A 73 1.68 14.32 0.48
C ALA A 73 1.20 14.50 1.94
N LEU A 74 1.30 13.45 2.76
CA LEU A 74 0.99 13.50 4.20
C LEU A 74 1.87 14.52 4.92
N ALA A 75 3.19 14.49 4.68
CA ALA A 75 4.14 15.41 5.31
C ALA A 75 3.86 16.89 4.97
N LYS A 76 3.24 17.15 3.81
CA LYS A 76 2.89 18.50 3.33
C LYS A 76 1.43 18.88 3.61
N THR A 77 0.63 17.98 4.19
CA THR A 77 -0.83 18.15 4.30
C THR A 77 -1.48 18.47 2.94
N ASP A 78 -0.97 17.86 1.86
CA ASP A 78 -1.43 18.07 0.49
C ASP A 78 -2.67 17.21 0.22
N SER A 79 -3.85 17.73 0.60
CA SER A 79 -5.13 17.04 0.43
C SER A 79 -5.46 16.72 -1.02
N HIS A 80 -5.05 17.56 -1.97
CA HIS A 80 -5.30 17.33 -3.40
C HIS A 80 -4.53 16.10 -3.91
N THR A 81 -3.24 16.00 -3.57
CA THR A 81 -2.44 14.83 -3.95
C THR A 81 -2.93 13.57 -3.23
N ILE A 82 -3.34 13.67 -1.95
CA ILE A 82 -3.94 12.55 -1.21
C ILE A 82 -5.21 12.06 -1.92
N GLY A 83 -6.10 12.98 -2.32
CA GLY A 83 -7.34 12.63 -3.03
C GLY A 83 -7.07 11.91 -4.35
N LYS A 84 -6.10 12.39 -5.14
CA LYS A 84 -5.68 11.71 -6.37
C LYS A 84 -5.13 10.30 -6.12
N ILE A 85 -4.32 10.12 -5.07
CA ILE A 85 -3.78 8.80 -4.73
C ILE A 85 -4.92 7.87 -4.28
N ARG A 86 -5.88 8.37 -3.49
CA ARG A 86 -7.06 7.61 -3.07
C ARG A 86 -7.86 7.13 -4.29
N GLU A 87 -8.13 8.02 -5.23
CA GLU A 87 -8.84 7.70 -6.48
C GLU A 87 -8.07 6.68 -7.32
N GLU A 88 -6.75 6.86 -7.48
CA GLU A 88 -5.87 5.92 -8.20
C GLU A 88 -5.93 4.53 -7.57
N VAL A 89 -5.81 4.42 -6.24
CA VAL A 89 -5.88 3.15 -5.52
C VAL A 89 -7.24 2.49 -5.73
N PHE A 90 -8.35 3.18 -5.42
CA PHE A 90 -9.67 2.56 -5.54
C PHE A 90 -10.04 2.21 -6.99
N ALA A 91 -9.65 3.02 -7.98
CA ALA A 91 -9.88 2.68 -9.38
C ALA A 91 -9.14 1.40 -9.82
N ASN A 92 -7.93 1.16 -9.30
CA ASN A 92 -7.22 -0.10 -9.55
C ASN A 92 -7.91 -1.27 -8.83
N LEU A 93 -8.34 -1.08 -7.58
CA LEU A 93 -9.05 -2.12 -6.83
C LEU A 93 -10.37 -2.51 -7.50
N ASP A 94 -11.14 -1.55 -8.03
CA ASP A 94 -12.37 -1.79 -8.81
C ASP A 94 -12.13 -2.68 -10.05
N GLY A 95 -10.93 -2.62 -10.62
CA GLY A 95 -10.54 -3.43 -11.78
C GLY A 95 -10.04 -4.84 -11.44
N MET A 96 -10.02 -5.22 -10.16
CA MET A 96 -9.37 -6.44 -9.66
C MET A 96 -10.33 -7.29 -8.83
N LYS A 97 -10.03 -8.58 -8.70
CA LYS A 97 -10.70 -9.44 -7.71
C LYS A 97 -10.13 -9.15 -6.31
N PRO A 98 -10.93 -9.24 -5.23
CA PRO A 98 -10.47 -8.99 -3.87
C PRO A 98 -9.22 -9.78 -3.45
N GLU A 99 -9.04 -11.00 -3.97
CA GLU A 99 -7.87 -11.83 -3.65
C GLU A 99 -6.55 -11.26 -4.21
N GLN A 100 -6.63 -10.32 -5.17
CA GLN A 100 -5.49 -9.68 -5.82
C GLN A 100 -5.05 -8.38 -5.13
N TYR A 101 -5.90 -7.83 -4.24
CA TYR A 101 -5.64 -6.54 -3.59
C TYR A 101 -4.33 -6.52 -2.79
N PRO A 102 -3.98 -7.54 -1.98
CA PRO A 102 -2.73 -7.53 -1.23
C PRO A 102 -1.50 -7.45 -2.14
N SER A 103 -1.53 -8.15 -3.27
CA SER A 103 -0.44 -8.14 -4.25
C SER A 103 -0.29 -6.79 -4.93
N TYR A 104 -1.39 -6.14 -5.31
CA TYR A 104 -1.37 -4.77 -5.83
C TYR A 104 -0.75 -3.79 -4.81
N LEU A 105 -1.22 -3.82 -3.56
CA LEU A 105 -0.72 -2.95 -2.50
C LEU A 105 0.76 -3.18 -2.22
N PHE A 106 1.21 -4.44 -2.23
CA PHE A 106 2.61 -4.78 -2.04
C PHE A 106 3.49 -4.25 -3.19
N LEU A 107 3.14 -4.53 -4.44
CA LEU A 107 3.94 -4.15 -5.60
C LEU A 107 3.97 -2.64 -5.83
N THR A 108 2.94 -1.90 -5.43
CA THR A 108 2.91 -0.43 -5.49
C THR A 108 3.75 0.23 -4.40
N CYS A 109 4.06 -0.49 -3.31
CA CYS A 109 5.03 -0.04 -2.30
C CYS A 109 6.47 -0.42 -2.68
N PHE A 110 6.66 -1.50 -3.44
CA PHE A 110 7.97 -2.06 -3.81
C PHE A 110 8.09 -2.33 -5.32
N PRO A 111 8.11 -1.29 -6.18
CA PRO A 111 8.13 -1.44 -7.63
C PRO A 111 9.36 -2.20 -8.14
N SER A 112 10.52 -2.12 -7.49
CA SER A 112 11.70 -2.90 -7.91
C SER A 112 11.47 -4.42 -7.83
N ILE A 113 10.65 -4.89 -6.88
CA ILE A 113 10.27 -6.31 -6.78
C ILE A 113 9.36 -6.69 -7.95
N HIS A 114 8.45 -5.80 -8.34
CA HIS A 114 7.57 -6.04 -9.49
C HIS A 114 8.34 -6.19 -10.79
N GLU A 115 9.31 -5.31 -11.05
CA GLU A 115 10.15 -5.41 -12.25
C GLU A 115 10.99 -6.69 -12.24
N ALA A 116 11.60 -7.04 -11.12
CA ALA A 116 12.35 -8.28 -10.99
C ALA A 116 11.51 -9.56 -11.24
N LEU A 117 10.21 -9.53 -10.97
CA LEU A 117 9.28 -10.65 -11.23
C LEU A 117 8.79 -10.69 -12.68
N LYS A 118 8.85 -9.59 -13.43
CA LYS A 118 8.49 -9.58 -14.86
C LYS A 118 9.59 -10.16 -15.74
N ASP A 119 10.84 -10.00 -15.31
CA ASP A 119 12.03 -10.44 -16.04
C ASP A 119 12.38 -11.92 -15.79
N SER A 120 11.57 -12.63 -15.01
CA SER A 120 11.73 -14.06 -14.66
C SER A 120 10.72 -14.96 -15.35
#